data_AF-A0A4R3VNI5-F1
#
_entry.id   AF-A0A4R3VNI5-F1
#
_cell.length_a   1.000
_cell.length_b   1.000
_cell.length_c   1.000
_cell.angle_alpha   90.00
_cell.angle_beta   90.00
_cell.angle_gamma   90.00
#
_symmetry.space_group_name_H-M   'P 1'
#
loop_
_entity.id
_entity.type
_entity.pdbx_description
1 polymer ?
#
loop_
_entity_poly.entity_id
_entity_poly.type
_entity_poly.pdbx_seq_one_letter_code
_entity_poly.pdbx_strand_id
1 'polypeptide(L)'
;KIIFPYALVMAGVGLIESLLTLNMVDEITSTKGQSNREAAAQGIANITNGFFGGMGGCAMVAQTLVNIGAGGRARLSAIVAAIAILLIILVAGPVIEQIPMAALVGVMMMVAIGTFEWVSFRIINKMPRHDIFIGMLVAVITVLLHNLALAVLIGVVISALVFAWESAKRIRARKYVDEDGVKHYEIFGPLFFGSAMAFTEKFDVKNDPDEVIIDFKESKVVDMSAIEALNKITEKYHKEGKKLHLRHLSQDCRQLLKNAETVIDVNIIEDPTYKVMTNK
;
A
#
# COMPACT_ATOMS: atom_id res chain seq x y z
N LYS A 1 -4.67 -30.60 0.76
CA LYS A 1 -5.50 -29.37 0.70
C LYS A 1 -4.56 -28.17 0.64
N ILE A 2 -4.76 -27.24 -0.29
CA ILE A 2 -3.93 -26.04 -0.44
C ILE A 2 -4.43 -24.98 0.55
N ILE A 3 -3.72 -24.77 1.66
CA ILE A 3 -4.09 -23.82 2.72
C ILE A 3 -3.40 -22.45 2.58
N PHE A 4 -2.37 -22.37 1.72
CA PHE A 4 -1.50 -21.19 1.59
C PHE A 4 -2.25 -19.88 1.30
N PRO A 5 -3.21 -19.80 0.34
CA PRO A 5 -3.94 -18.56 0.07
C PRO A 5 -4.73 -18.06 1.29
N TYR A 6 -5.36 -18.98 2.02
CA TYR A 6 -6.13 -18.66 3.22
C TYR A 6 -5.22 -18.23 4.36
N ALA A 7 -4.10 -18.92 4.56
CA ALA A 7 -3.11 -18.56 5.57
C ALA A 7 -2.51 -17.18 5.30
N LEU A 8 -2.22 -16.85 4.04
CA LEU A 8 -1.70 -15.54 3.65
C LEU A 8 -2.70 -14.42 3.94
N VAL A 9 -3.98 -14.60 3.55
CA VAL A 9 -5.02 -13.61 3.82
C VAL A 9 -5.24 -13.43 5.32
N MET A 10 -5.35 -14.52 6.09
CA MET A 10 -5.54 -14.46 7.54
C MET A 10 -4.34 -13.82 8.25
N ALA A 11 -3.11 -14.10 7.81
CA ALA A 11 -1.92 -13.44 8.33
C ALA A 11 -1.94 -11.94 8.04
N GLY A 12 -2.31 -11.54 6.82
CA GLY A 12 -2.43 -10.13 6.43
C GLY A 12 -3.49 -9.39 7.26
N VAL A 13 -4.70 -9.92 7.36
CA VAL A 13 -5.78 -9.34 8.18
C VAL A 13 -5.38 -9.25 9.64
N GLY A 14 -4.82 -10.33 10.19
CA GLY A 14 -4.37 -10.36 11.58
C GLY A 14 -3.28 -9.33 11.88
N LEU A 15 -2.34 -9.12 10.96
CA LEU A 15 -1.29 -8.10 11.11
C LEU A 15 -1.86 -6.68 11.02
N ILE A 16 -2.78 -6.42 10.09
CA ILE A 16 -3.43 -5.11 9.97
C ILE A 16 -4.16 -4.77 11.26
N GLU A 17 -4.97 -5.68 11.78
CA GLU A 17 -5.68 -5.51 13.06
C GLU A 17 -4.72 -5.28 14.23
N SER A 18 -3.63 -6.05 14.31
CA SER A 18 -2.66 -5.88 15.39
C SER A 18 -1.94 -4.54 15.33
N LEU A 19 -1.55 -4.09 14.14
CA LEU A 19 -0.88 -2.80 13.96
C LEU A 19 -1.82 -1.60 14.18
N LEU A 20 -3.09 -1.71 13.77
CA LEU A 20 -4.11 -0.70 14.07
C LEU A 20 -4.36 -0.62 15.57
N THR A 21 -4.48 -1.77 16.23
CA THR A 21 -4.63 -1.85 17.69
C THR A 21 -3.41 -1.23 18.38
N LEU A 22 -2.19 -1.55 17.95
CA LEU A 22 -0.96 -0.99 18.51
C LEU A 22 -0.93 0.53 18.42
N ASN A 23 -1.25 1.09 17.25
CA ASN A 23 -1.26 2.55 17.06
C ASN A 23 -2.29 3.24 17.96
N MET A 24 -3.48 2.65 18.09
CA MET A 24 -4.53 3.18 18.96
C MET A 24 -4.14 3.11 20.44
N VAL A 25 -3.51 2.00 20.86
CA VAL A 25 -2.97 1.86 22.22
C VAL A 25 -1.92 2.94 22.46
N ASP A 26 -0.97 3.10 21.54
CA ASP A 26 0.11 4.09 21.62
C ASP A 26 -0.43 5.52 21.76
N GLU A 27 -1.49 5.85 21.05
CA GLU A 27 -2.16 7.16 21.17
C GLU A 27 -2.76 7.35 22.57
N ILE A 28 -3.51 6.36 23.06
CA ILE A 28 -4.16 6.43 24.38
C ILE A 28 -3.15 6.45 25.53
N THR A 29 -2.07 5.67 25.43
CA THR A 29 -1.05 5.57 26.47
C THR A 29 0.10 6.54 26.30
N SER A 30 0.11 7.34 25.22
CA SER A 30 1.22 8.24 24.86
C SER A 30 2.57 7.53 24.81
N THR A 31 2.58 6.33 24.23
CA THR A 31 3.78 5.47 24.08
C THR A 31 4.13 5.28 22.62
N LYS A 32 5.26 4.61 22.36
CA LYS A 32 5.66 4.19 21.01
C LYS A 32 5.97 2.71 20.97
N GLY A 33 5.06 1.96 20.39
CA GLY A 33 5.16 0.56 20.07
C GLY A 33 6.13 0.28 18.92
N GLN A 34 6.47 -0.99 18.76
CA GLN A 34 7.37 -1.46 17.71
C GLN A 34 6.62 -2.42 16.80
N SER A 35 6.19 -1.95 15.63
CA SER A 35 5.39 -2.73 14.66
C SER A 35 6.04 -4.07 14.26
N ASN A 36 7.35 -4.07 13.99
CA ASN A 36 8.06 -5.30 13.62
C ASN A 36 8.07 -6.34 14.73
N ARG A 37 8.16 -5.88 15.98
CA ARG A 37 8.16 -6.73 17.16
C ARG A 37 6.76 -7.29 17.43
N GLU A 38 5.72 -6.49 17.21
CA GLU A 38 4.33 -6.93 17.30
C GLU A 38 4.02 -8.00 16.25
N ALA A 39 4.41 -7.77 14.99
CA ALA A 39 4.26 -8.74 13.91
C ALA A 39 4.97 -10.07 14.22
N ALA A 40 6.21 -10.01 14.73
CA ALA A 40 6.95 -11.19 15.14
C ALA A 40 6.28 -11.91 16.32
N ALA A 41 5.82 -11.17 17.33
CA ALA A 41 5.13 -11.73 18.50
C ALA A 41 3.84 -12.46 18.11
N GLN A 42 3.01 -11.84 17.26
CA GLN A 42 1.78 -12.45 16.75
C GLN A 42 2.06 -13.70 15.90
N GLY A 43 3.09 -13.66 15.06
CA GLY A 43 3.52 -14.81 14.26
C GLY A 43 3.95 -15.99 15.14
N ILE A 44 4.82 -15.74 16.12
CA ILE A 44 5.26 -16.76 17.09
C ILE A 44 4.07 -17.30 17.87
N ALA A 45 3.19 -16.43 18.37
CA ALA A 45 2.00 -16.85 19.13
C ALA A 45 1.10 -17.77 18.31
N ASN A 46 0.85 -17.45 17.04
CA ASN A 46 0.02 -18.27 16.15
C ASN A 46 0.69 -19.60 15.77
N ILE A 47 2.01 -19.62 15.55
CA ILE A 47 2.76 -20.86 15.30
C ILE A 47 2.67 -21.77 16.54
N THR A 48 2.96 -21.24 17.73
CA THR A 48 2.88 -21.99 18.98
C THR A 48 1.45 -22.50 19.20
N ASN A 49 0.43 -21.66 19.03
CA ASN A 49 -0.97 -22.06 19.18
C ASN A 49 -1.38 -23.16 18.20
N GLY A 50 -0.86 -23.12 16.97
CA GLY A 50 -1.09 -24.16 15.96
C GLY A 50 -0.59 -25.55 16.40
N PHE A 51 0.54 -25.65 17.12
CA PHE A 51 1.02 -26.91 17.68
C PHE A 51 0.09 -27.49 18.75
N PHE A 52 -0.70 -26.66 19.42
CA PHE A 52 -1.72 -27.07 20.39
C PHE A 52 -3.11 -27.26 19.76
N GLY A 53 -3.24 -27.21 18.43
CA GLY A 53 -4.51 -27.35 17.73
C GLY A 53 -5.43 -26.13 17.83
N GLY A 54 -4.91 -24.98 18.28
CA GLY A 54 -5.67 -23.74 18.42
C GLY A 54 -5.92 -23.04 17.07
N MET A 55 -6.97 -22.22 17.03
CA MET A 55 -7.29 -21.35 15.88
C MET A 55 -6.36 -20.13 15.85
N GLY A 56 -6.01 -19.66 14.65
CA GLY A 56 -5.25 -18.41 14.50
C GLY A 56 -5.96 -17.21 15.14
N GLY A 57 -5.19 -16.38 15.84
CA GLY A 57 -5.67 -15.19 16.54
C GLY A 57 -4.94 -13.91 16.09
N CYS A 58 -5.49 -12.79 16.51
CA CYS A 58 -4.93 -11.46 16.33
C CYS A 58 -5.29 -10.58 17.54
N ALA A 59 -4.75 -9.35 17.58
CA ALA A 59 -5.17 -8.40 18.59
C ALA A 59 -6.65 -8.04 18.39
N MET A 60 -7.34 -7.74 19.49
CA MET A 60 -8.74 -7.33 19.45
C MET A 60 -8.87 -5.92 20.01
N VAL A 61 -9.23 -4.98 19.15
CA VAL A 61 -9.42 -3.55 19.47
C VAL A 61 -10.37 -3.38 20.66
N ALA A 62 -11.57 -3.98 20.60
CA ALA A 62 -12.61 -3.80 21.61
C ALA A 62 -12.16 -4.28 23.01
N GLN A 63 -11.61 -5.49 23.12
CA GLN A 63 -11.11 -6.01 24.40
C GLN A 63 -9.92 -5.22 24.93
N THR A 64 -9.06 -4.73 24.03
CA THR A 64 -7.92 -3.89 24.39
C THR A 64 -8.39 -2.56 25.00
N LEU A 65 -9.39 -1.91 24.40
CA LEU A 65 -9.98 -0.68 24.93
C LEU A 65 -10.63 -0.88 26.30
N VAL A 66 -11.37 -1.98 26.49
CA VAL A 66 -11.98 -2.32 27.78
C VAL A 66 -10.89 -2.55 28.83
N ASN A 67 -9.83 -3.28 28.49
CA ASN A 67 -8.72 -3.56 29.41
C ASN A 67 -7.97 -2.28 29.81
N ILE A 68 -7.69 -1.38 28.87
CA ILE A 68 -7.06 -0.08 29.15
C ILE A 68 -7.99 0.82 29.97
N GLY A 69 -9.29 0.84 29.64
CA GLY A 69 -10.32 1.57 30.40
C GLY A 69 -10.43 1.08 31.85
N ALA A 70 -10.19 -0.21 32.10
CA ALA A 70 -10.10 -0.80 33.43
C ALA A 70 -8.75 -0.54 34.14
N GLY A 71 -7.83 0.21 33.52
CA GLY A 71 -6.50 0.55 34.07
C GLY A 71 -5.39 -0.46 33.75
N GLY A 72 -5.67 -1.50 32.97
CA GLY A 72 -4.70 -2.50 32.56
C GLY A 72 -3.67 -1.96 31.56
N ARG A 73 -2.44 -1.70 32.03
CA ARG A 73 -1.33 -1.15 31.20
C ARG A 73 -0.09 -2.03 31.13
N ALA A 74 -0.03 -3.10 31.93
CA ALA A 74 1.10 -4.01 31.96
C ALA A 74 0.77 -5.32 31.21
N ARG A 75 1.80 -6.00 30.69
CA ARG A 75 1.66 -7.33 30.06
C ARG A 75 1.05 -8.38 31.00
N LEU A 76 1.22 -8.17 32.31
CA LEU A 76 0.60 -9.01 33.33
C LEU A 76 -0.93 -9.07 33.18
N SER A 77 -1.58 -8.00 32.70
CA SER A 77 -3.03 -7.96 32.44
C SER A 77 -3.47 -9.05 31.47
N ALA A 78 -2.73 -9.23 30.37
CA ALA A 78 -3.03 -10.25 29.36
C ALA A 78 -2.78 -11.68 29.88
N ILE A 79 -1.72 -11.86 30.69
CA ILE A 79 -1.42 -13.16 31.32
C ILE A 79 -2.52 -13.54 32.31
N VAL A 80 -2.96 -12.60 33.15
CA VAL A 80 -4.06 -12.82 34.09
C VAL A 80 -5.35 -13.15 33.35
N ALA A 81 -5.66 -12.44 32.26
CA ALA A 81 -6.83 -12.73 31.43
C ALA A 81 -6.78 -14.15 30.83
N ALA A 82 -5.63 -14.58 30.28
CA ALA A 82 -5.46 -15.91 29.70
C ALA A 82 -5.63 -17.02 30.76
N ILE A 83 -5.03 -16.85 31.95
CA ILE A 83 -5.17 -17.80 33.06
C ILE A 83 -6.61 -17.82 33.58
N ALA A 84 -7.26 -16.67 33.71
CA ALA A 84 -8.64 -16.58 34.16
C ALA A 84 -9.59 -17.31 33.19
N ILE A 85 -9.41 -17.11 31.87
CA ILE A 85 -10.19 -17.83 30.85
C ILE A 85 -9.95 -19.34 30.96
N LEU A 86 -8.71 -19.78 31.11
CA LEU A 86 -8.38 -21.20 31.28
C LEU A 86 -9.08 -21.80 32.52
N LEU A 87 -9.02 -21.11 33.66
CA LEU A 87 -9.68 -21.55 34.90
C LEU A 87 -11.20 -21.59 34.75
N ILE A 88 -11.80 -20.58 34.12
CA ILE A 88 -13.25 -20.55 33.87
C ILE A 88 -13.66 -21.73 32.99
N ILE A 89 -12.93 -22.03 31.92
CA ILE A 89 -13.25 -23.16 31.04
C ILE A 89 -13.16 -24.50 31.80
N LEU A 90 -12.11 -24.69 32.61
CA LEU A 90 -11.90 -25.94 33.34
C LEU A 90 -12.91 -26.15 34.48
N VAL A 91 -13.31 -25.09 35.19
CA VAL A 91 -14.18 -25.19 36.37
C VAL A 91 -15.66 -25.02 36.01
N ALA A 92 -15.98 -24.06 35.13
CA ALA A 92 -17.35 -23.71 34.77
C ALA A 92 -17.88 -24.46 33.55
N GLY A 93 -17.15 -25.45 33.02
CA GLY A 93 -17.59 -26.30 31.90
C GLY A 93 -19.06 -26.76 31.99
N PRO A 94 -19.51 -27.36 33.11
CA PRO A 94 -20.90 -27.82 33.28
C PRO A 94 -21.94 -26.69 33.23
N VAL A 95 -21.55 -25.46 33.54
CA VAL A 95 -22.42 -24.27 33.46
C VAL A 95 -22.41 -23.69 32.04
N ILE A 96 -21.26 -23.68 31.38
CA ILE A 96 -21.11 -23.20 30.00
C ILE A 96 -21.96 -24.03 29.05
N GLU A 97 -22.03 -25.35 29.26
CA GLU A 97 -22.88 -26.26 28.47
C GLU A 97 -24.39 -25.97 28.59
N GLN A 98 -24.81 -25.29 29.67
CA GLN A 98 -26.21 -24.91 29.89
C GLN A 98 -26.57 -23.56 29.25
N ILE A 99 -25.61 -22.84 28.67
CA ILE A 99 -25.86 -21.54 28.05
C ILE A 99 -26.74 -21.73 26.81
N PRO A 100 -27.93 -21.11 26.75
CA PRO A 100 -28.81 -21.27 25.62
C PRO A 100 -28.21 -20.62 24.37
N MET A 101 -28.31 -21.32 23.23
CA MET A 101 -27.84 -20.80 21.93
C MET A 101 -28.44 -19.43 21.60
N ALA A 102 -29.67 -19.15 22.03
CA ALA A 102 -30.31 -17.85 21.85
C ALA A 102 -29.52 -16.70 22.50
N ALA A 103 -28.92 -16.91 23.66
CA ALA A 103 -28.08 -15.90 24.30
C ALA A 103 -26.80 -15.64 23.49
N LEU A 104 -26.16 -16.70 22.98
CA LEU A 104 -24.97 -16.58 22.13
C LEU A 104 -25.28 -15.85 20.82
N VAL A 105 -26.42 -16.15 20.18
CA VAL A 105 -26.87 -15.42 18.97
C VAL A 105 -27.13 -13.94 19.30
N GLY A 106 -27.75 -13.64 20.44
CA GLY A 106 -27.96 -12.26 20.91
C GLY A 106 -26.66 -11.47 21.05
N VAL A 107 -25.65 -12.08 21.68
CA VAL A 107 -24.30 -11.47 21.79
C VAL A 107 -23.68 -11.28 20.41
N MET A 108 -23.75 -12.28 19.52
CA MET A 108 -23.18 -12.18 18.17
C MET A 108 -23.88 -11.13 17.30
N MET A 109 -25.19 -10.92 17.45
CA MET A 109 -25.91 -9.83 16.78
C MET A 109 -25.44 -8.47 17.26
N MET A 110 -25.26 -8.28 18.58
CA MET A 110 -24.72 -7.04 19.13
C MET A 110 -23.30 -6.76 18.63
N VAL A 111 -22.45 -7.79 18.57
CA VAL A 111 -21.10 -7.68 18.01
C VAL A 111 -21.18 -7.28 16.53
N ALA A 112 -22.00 -7.95 15.72
CA ALA A 112 -22.14 -7.63 14.30
C ALA A 112 -22.61 -6.18 14.05
N ILE A 113 -23.58 -5.69 14.84
CA ILE A 113 -24.06 -4.31 14.77
C ILE A 113 -22.97 -3.32 15.18
N GLY A 114 -22.19 -3.66 16.22
CA GLY A 114 -21.09 -2.84 16.73
C GLY A 114 -19.85 -2.81 15.81
N THR A 115 -19.59 -3.87 15.07
CA THR A 115 -18.50 -3.92 14.07
C THR A 115 -18.85 -3.17 12.79
N PHE A 116 -20.15 -2.98 12.50
CA PHE A 116 -20.57 -2.28 11.29
C PHE A 116 -20.33 -0.77 11.42
N GLU A 117 -19.51 -0.20 10.53
CA GLU A 117 -19.19 1.22 10.53
C GLU A 117 -20.28 2.05 9.83
N TRP A 118 -21.35 2.36 10.56
CA TRP A 118 -22.53 3.08 10.06
C TRP A 118 -22.21 4.44 9.45
N VAL A 119 -21.14 5.09 9.90
CA VAL A 119 -20.70 6.38 9.37
C VAL A 119 -20.33 6.30 7.89
N SER A 120 -19.87 5.13 7.42
CA SER A 120 -19.49 4.88 6.03
C SER A 120 -20.58 5.28 5.04
N PHE A 121 -21.85 5.02 5.34
CA PHE A 121 -22.97 5.43 4.48
C PHE A 121 -23.17 6.93 4.42
N ARG A 122 -22.92 7.65 5.52
CA ARG A 122 -23.07 9.11 5.58
C ARG A 122 -21.97 9.82 4.80
N ILE A 123 -20.77 9.27 4.77
CA ILE A 123 -19.60 9.86 4.11
C ILE A 123 -19.32 9.28 2.73
N ILE A 124 -20.13 8.35 2.24
CA ILE A 124 -19.91 7.67 0.95
C ILE A 124 -19.73 8.67 -0.20
N ASN A 125 -20.48 9.77 -0.23
CA ASN A 125 -20.35 10.79 -1.26
C ASN A 125 -19.08 11.65 -1.17
N LYS A 126 -18.31 11.54 -0.08
CA LYS A 126 -17.04 12.24 0.13
C LYS A 126 -15.82 11.38 -0.17
N MET A 127 -15.99 10.08 -0.40
CA MET A 127 -14.90 9.15 -0.68
C MET A 127 -14.55 9.10 -2.17
N PRO A 128 -13.30 8.77 -2.54
CA PRO A 128 -12.94 8.49 -3.93
C PRO A 128 -13.84 7.40 -4.52
N ARG A 129 -14.30 7.59 -5.76
CA ARG A 129 -15.22 6.63 -6.42
C ARG A 129 -14.65 5.22 -6.51
N HIS A 130 -13.33 5.10 -6.64
CA HIS A 130 -12.66 3.80 -6.74
C HIS A 130 -12.72 3.04 -5.41
N ASP A 131 -12.53 3.72 -4.26
CA ASP A 131 -12.60 3.10 -2.94
C ASP A 131 -14.00 2.58 -2.64
N ILE A 132 -15.03 3.36 -2.97
CA ILE A 132 -16.44 2.96 -2.82
C ILE A 132 -16.72 1.71 -3.65
N PHE A 133 -16.27 1.69 -4.92
CA PHE A 133 -16.45 0.55 -5.81
C PHE A 133 -15.78 -0.70 -5.26
N ILE A 134 -14.53 -0.62 -4.82
CA ILE A 134 -13.79 -1.75 -4.25
C ILE A 134 -14.48 -2.25 -2.97
N GLY A 135 -14.87 -1.35 -2.06
CA GLY A 135 -15.55 -1.73 -0.82
C GLY A 135 -16.88 -2.44 -1.07
N MET A 136 -17.72 -1.90 -1.97
CA MET A 136 -18.98 -2.54 -2.36
C MET A 136 -18.76 -3.89 -3.03
N LEU A 137 -17.75 -4.00 -3.89
CA LEU A 137 -17.40 -5.25 -4.56
C LEU A 137 -17.01 -6.33 -3.54
N VAL A 138 -16.11 -6.01 -2.60
CA VAL A 138 -15.68 -6.94 -1.55
C VAL A 138 -16.87 -7.36 -0.68
N ALA A 139 -17.76 -6.43 -0.32
CA ALA A 139 -18.95 -6.72 0.46
C ALA A 139 -19.91 -7.68 -0.29
N VAL A 140 -20.19 -7.40 -1.56
CA VAL A 140 -21.06 -8.25 -2.39
C VAL A 140 -20.48 -9.65 -2.57
N ILE A 141 -19.18 -9.75 -2.87
CA ILE A 141 -18.49 -11.05 -2.98
C ILE A 141 -18.57 -11.82 -1.67
N THR A 142 -18.33 -11.15 -0.53
CA THR A 142 -18.38 -11.79 0.79
C THR A 142 -19.78 -12.35 1.09
N VAL A 143 -20.83 -11.58 0.82
CA VAL A 143 -22.23 -11.98 1.08
C VAL A 143 -22.71 -13.09 0.14
N LEU A 144 -22.38 -13.00 -1.15
CA LEU A 144 -22.87 -13.98 -2.14
C LEU A 144 -22.11 -15.30 -2.07
N LEU A 145 -20.78 -15.23 -1.99
CA LEU A 145 -19.90 -16.42 -2.05
C LEU A 145 -19.60 -17.00 -0.67
N HIS A 146 -20.00 -16.32 0.41
CA HIS A 146 -19.73 -16.73 1.80
C HIS A 146 -18.23 -17.04 2.05
N ASN A 147 -17.35 -16.35 1.31
CA ASN A 147 -15.90 -16.59 1.33
C ASN A 147 -15.16 -15.25 1.46
N LEU A 148 -14.95 -14.83 2.71
CA LEU A 148 -14.22 -13.62 3.04
C LEU A 148 -12.79 -13.62 2.46
N ALA A 149 -12.10 -14.76 2.48
CA ALA A 149 -10.72 -14.83 2.01
C ALA A 149 -10.60 -14.52 0.52
N LEU A 150 -11.52 -15.07 -0.29
CA LEU A 150 -11.59 -14.77 -1.72
C LEU A 150 -11.93 -13.30 -1.97
N ALA A 151 -12.88 -12.74 -1.21
CA ALA A 151 -13.28 -11.34 -1.35
C ALA A 151 -12.11 -10.39 -1.06
N VAL A 152 -11.37 -10.62 0.02
CA VAL A 152 -10.19 -9.83 0.39
C VAL A 152 -9.11 -9.94 -0.69
N LEU A 153 -8.82 -11.14 -1.19
CA LEU A 153 -7.82 -11.34 -2.23
C LEU A 153 -8.16 -10.54 -3.50
N ILE A 154 -9.41 -10.62 -3.96
CA ILE A 154 -9.88 -9.88 -5.14
C ILE A 154 -9.81 -8.36 -4.87
N GLY A 155 -10.23 -7.92 -3.69
CA GLY A 155 -10.16 -6.51 -3.27
C GLY A 155 -8.73 -5.96 -3.30
N VAL A 156 -7.77 -6.71 -2.78
CA VAL A 156 -6.34 -6.33 -2.78
C VAL A 156 -5.80 -6.24 -4.21
N VAL A 157 -6.11 -7.20 -5.08
CA VAL A 157 -5.67 -7.18 -6.48
C VAL A 157 -6.23 -5.97 -7.23
N ILE A 158 -7.54 -5.69 -7.09
CA ILE A 158 -8.18 -4.55 -7.76
C ILE A 158 -7.65 -3.23 -7.20
N SER A 159 -7.47 -3.12 -5.89
CA SER A 159 -6.88 -1.94 -5.25
C SER A 159 -5.47 -1.67 -5.77
N ALA A 160 -4.62 -2.70 -5.88
CA ALA A 160 -3.28 -2.57 -6.45
C ALA A 160 -3.30 -2.09 -7.90
N LEU A 161 -4.23 -2.60 -8.73
CA LEU A 161 -4.41 -2.18 -10.12
C LEU A 161 -4.87 -0.71 -10.23
N VAL A 162 -5.85 -0.32 -9.41
CA VAL A 162 -6.34 1.07 -9.34
C VAL A 162 -5.22 2.01 -8.91
N PHE A 163 -4.46 1.63 -7.88
CA PHE A 163 -3.31 2.42 -7.41
C PHE A 163 -2.24 2.58 -8.50
N ALA A 164 -1.91 1.49 -9.22
CA ALA A 164 -0.97 1.54 -10.33
C ALA A 164 -1.48 2.47 -11.45
N TRP A 165 -2.77 2.42 -11.76
CA TRP A 165 -3.40 3.29 -12.77
C TRP A 165 -3.43 4.77 -12.37
N GLU A 166 -3.76 5.08 -11.11
CA GLU A 166 -3.70 6.46 -10.61
C GLU A 166 -2.27 6.99 -10.58
N SER A 167 -1.30 6.15 -10.20
CA SER A 167 0.12 6.50 -10.22
C SER A 167 0.60 6.79 -11.64
N ALA A 168 0.15 6.00 -12.63
CA ALA A 168 0.46 6.23 -14.04
C ALA A 168 -0.05 7.59 -14.54
N LYS A 169 -1.24 8.03 -14.12
CA LYS A 169 -1.83 9.32 -14.50
C LYS A 169 -1.16 10.54 -13.86
N ARG A 170 -0.34 10.35 -12.83
CA ARG A 170 0.29 11.46 -12.10
C ARG A 170 1.52 12.05 -12.80
N ILE A 171 1.95 11.49 -13.93
CA ILE A 171 3.07 12.07 -14.68
C ILE A 171 2.69 13.44 -15.24
N ARG A 172 3.46 14.47 -14.85
CA ARG A 172 3.25 15.86 -15.26
C ARG A 172 4.57 16.42 -15.81
N ALA A 173 4.46 17.39 -16.70
CA ALA A 173 5.59 18.12 -17.23
C ALA A 173 5.34 19.61 -17.06
N ARG A 174 6.21 20.33 -16.33
CA ARG A 174 6.26 21.79 -16.38
C ARG A 174 7.13 22.18 -17.57
N LYS A 175 6.68 23.16 -18.34
CA LYS A 175 7.34 23.63 -19.55
C LYS A 175 7.67 25.11 -19.39
N TYR A 176 8.92 25.48 -19.60
CA TYR A 176 9.32 26.88 -19.72
C TYR A 176 10.46 27.00 -20.73
N VAL A 177 10.70 28.21 -21.22
CA VAL A 177 11.80 28.53 -22.13
C VAL A 177 12.72 29.49 -21.39
N ASP A 178 14.01 29.20 -21.40
CA ASP A 178 15.03 30.03 -20.73
C ASP A 178 15.40 31.26 -21.58
N GLU A 179 16.18 32.18 -21.01
CA GLU A 179 16.68 33.40 -21.67
C GLU A 179 17.52 33.07 -22.93
N ASP A 180 18.17 31.91 -22.94
CA ASP A 180 18.95 31.38 -24.07
C ASP A 180 18.08 30.73 -25.18
N GLY A 181 16.75 30.73 -25.04
CA GLY A 181 15.82 30.14 -26.01
C GLY A 181 15.69 28.61 -25.93
N VAL A 182 16.31 27.98 -24.93
CA VAL A 182 16.26 26.53 -24.67
C VAL A 182 14.95 26.17 -23.96
N LYS A 183 14.27 25.10 -24.40
CA LYS A 183 13.04 24.64 -23.75
C LYS A 183 13.29 23.58 -22.70
N HIS A 184 12.80 23.82 -21.49
CA HIS A 184 12.91 22.91 -20.35
C HIS A 184 11.60 22.16 -20.11
N TYR A 185 11.72 20.84 -19.97
CA TYR A 185 10.66 19.93 -19.54
C TYR A 185 11.01 19.34 -18.18
N GLU A 186 10.48 19.93 -17.10
CA GLU A 186 10.61 19.37 -15.75
C GLU A 186 9.55 18.28 -15.56
N ILE A 187 9.99 17.03 -15.41
CA ILE A 187 9.10 15.88 -15.27
C ILE A 187 8.87 15.58 -13.79
N PHE A 188 7.61 15.38 -13.43
CA PHE A 188 7.16 15.02 -12.09
C PHE A 188 6.46 13.67 -12.10
N GLY A 189 6.75 12.83 -11.11
CA GLY A 189 6.14 11.53 -10.93
C GLY A 189 6.85 10.39 -11.68
N PRO A 190 6.50 9.13 -11.40
CA PRO A 190 7.24 7.98 -11.90
C PRO A 190 7.00 7.74 -13.41
N LEU A 191 8.07 7.55 -14.16
CA LEU A 191 8.05 7.06 -15.55
C LEU A 191 8.22 5.53 -15.54
N PHE A 192 7.17 4.83 -15.94
CA PHE A 192 7.11 3.37 -16.07
C PHE A 192 6.15 3.01 -17.22
N PHE A 193 5.96 1.73 -17.51
CA PHE A 193 5.09 1.24 -18.58
C PHE A 193 3.71 1.91 -18.60
N GLY A 194 3.09 2.09 -17.43
CA GLY A 194 1.77 2.73 -17.32
C GLY A 194 1.75 4.21 -17.67
N SER A 195 2.85 4.95 -17.46
CA SER A 195 2.94 6.39 -17.71
C SER A 195 3.67 6.75 -19.01
N ALA A 196 4.24 5.78 -19.73
CA ALA A 196 5.04 5.99 -20.95
C ALA A 196 4.28 6.72 -22.07
N MET A 197 3.01 6.39 -22.30
CA MET A 197 2.18 7.06 -23.31
C MET A 197 1.91 8.51 -22.90
N ALA A 198 1.44 8.72 -21.67
CA ALA A 198 1.16 10.06 -21.12
C ALA A 198 2.40 10.96 -21.07
N PHE A 199 3.60 10.38 -20.89
CA PHE A 199 4.88 11.07 -21.00
C PHE A 199 5.15 11.54 -22.43
N THR A 200 5.04 10.65 -23.41
CA THR A 200 5.32 10.96 -24.82
C THR A 200 4.42 12.08 -25.36
N GLU A 201 3.15 12.11 -24.92
CA GLU A 201 2.19 13.15 -25.28
C GLU A 201 2.51 14.53 -24.70
N LYS A 202 3.44 14.64 -23.73
CA LYS A 202 3.83 15.95 -23.19
C LYS A 202 4.74 16.74 -24.12
N PHE A 203 5.39 16.10 -25.07
CA PHE A 203 6.39 16.73 -25.93
C PHE A 203 5.77 17.17 -27.26
N ASP A 204 6.08 18.40 -27.67
CA ASP A 204 5.67 18.93 -28.96
C ASP A 204 6.88 19.04 -29.89
N VAL A 205 7.32 17.89 -30.39
CA VAL A 205 8.58 17.75 -31.14
C VAL A 205 8.65 18.70 -32.34
N LYS A 206 7.52 19.05 -32.97
CA LYS A 206 7.50 19.92 -34.15
C LYS A 206 7.71 21.39 -33.79
N ASN A 207 7.07 21.87 -32.73
CA ASN A 207 7.09 23.29 -32.36
C ASN A 207 8.17 23.67 -31.34
N ASP A 208 8.92 22.69 -30.84
CA ASP A 208 10.00 22.93 -29.87
C ASP A 208 11.25 23.57 -30.51
N PRO A 209 12.05 24.35 -29.77
CA PRO A 209 13.28 24.95 -30.27
C PRO A 209 14.36 23.89 -30.58
N ASP A 210 15.47 24.33 -31.18
CA ASP A 210 16.57 23.45 -31.59
C ASP A 210 17.24 22.74 -30.41
N GLU A 211 17.15 23.30 -29.20
CA GLU A 211 17.72 22.73 -27.99
C GLU A 211 16.64 22.54 -26.92
N VAL A 212 16.52 21.32 -26.42
CA VAL A 212 15.51 20.91 -25.45
C VAL A 212 16.16 20.14 -24.30
N ILE A 213 15.78 20.44 -23.07
CA ILE A 213 16.27 19.77 -21.86
C ILE A 213 15.11 19.07 -21.16
N ILE A 214 15.25 17.76 -20.90
CA ILE A 214 14.35 17.00 -20.05
C ILE A 214 14.99 16.83 -18.67
N ASP A 215 14.37 17.38 -17.65
CA ASP A 215 14.83 17.29 -16.27
C ASP A 215 14.03 16.25 -15.47
N PHE A 216 14.73 15.26 -14.92
CA PHE A 216 14.19 14.19 -14.09
C PHE A 216 14.38 14.42 -12.58
N LYS A 217 14.70 15.65 -12.13
CA LYS A 217 14.98 15.95 -10.71
C LYS A 217 13.89 15.47 -9.74
N GLU A 218 12.62 15.55 -10.14
CA GLU A 218 11.46 15.09 -9.36
C GLU A 218 10.75 13.88 -9.99
N SER A 219 11.47 13.13 -10.82
CA SER A 219 10.96 11.96 -11.52
C SER A 219 11.93 10.78 -11.38
N LYS A 220 11.40 9.57 -11.58
CA LYS A 220 12.19 8.36 -11.60
C LYS A 220 11.75 7.50 -12.76
N VAL A 221 12.73 7.05 -13.54
CA VAL A 221 12.56 6.03 -14.58
C VAL A 221 12.68 4.67 -13.88
N VAL A 222 11.65 3.83 -13.99
CA VAL A 222 11.47 2.65 -13.12
C VAL A 222 11.69 1.33 -13.84
N ASP A 223 11.28 1.21 -15.10
CA ASP A 223 11.30 -0.05 -15.85
C ASP A 223 11.88 0.10 -17.27
N MET A 224 12.04 -1.03 -17.97
CA MET A 224 12.57 -1.06 -19.34
C MET A 224 11.65 -0.33 -20.33
N SER A 225 10.34 -0.35 -20.12
CA SER A 225 9.39 0.34 -20.99
C SER A 225 9.53 1.86 -20.90
N ALA A 226 9.86 2.40 -19.73
CA ALA A 226 10.21 3.81 -19.55
C ALA A 226 11.47 4.20 -20.32
N ILE A 227 12.48 3.33 -20.32
CA ILE A 227 13.72 3.54 -21.10
C ILE A 227 13.42 3.52 -22.59
N GLU A 228 12.61 2.56 -23.06
CA GLU A 228 12.20 2.50 -24.46
C GLU A 228 11.40 3.74 -24.88
N ALA A 229 10.53 4.26 -23.99
CA ALA A 229 9.82 5.52 -24.24
C ALA A 229 10.79 6.72 -24.34
N LEU A 230 11.84 6.73 -23.52
CA LEU A 230 12.89 7.76 -23.56
C LEU A 230 13.72 7.68 -24.85
N ASN A 231 14.06 6.47 -25.30
CA ASN A 231 14.76 6.27 -26.56
C ASN A 231 13.89 6.72 -27.74
N LYS A 232 12.61 6.34 -27.76
CA LYS A 232 11.65 6.76 -28.80
C LYS A 232 11.49 8.28 -28.87
N ILE A 233 11.47 8.99 -27.74
CA ILE A 233 11.37 10.45 -27.78
C ILE A 233 12.68 11.07 -28.29
N THR A 234 13.82 10.56 -27.85
CA THR A 234 15.15 11.03 -28.30
C THR A 234 15.33 10.85 -29.80
N GLU A 235 14.97 9.69 -30.35
CA GLU A 235 14.97 9.44 -31.79
C GLU A 235 14.04 10.39 -32.56
N LYS A 236 12.89 10.77 -32.00
CA LYS A 236 11.98 11.72 -32.64
C LYS A 236 12.59 13.11 -32.74
N TYR A 237 13.26 13.60 -31.69
CA TYR A 237 13.97 14.88 -31.75
C TYR A 237 15.15 14.84 -32.70
N HIS A 238 15.93 13.75 -32.69
CA HIS A 238 17.06 13.58 -33.60
C HIS A 238 16.63 13.56 -35.08
N LYS A 239 15.48 12.95 -35.41
CA LYS A 239 14.94 12.95 -36.77
C LYS A 239 14.53 14.34 -37.27
N GLU A 240 14.11 15.22 -36.36
CA GLU A 240 13.79 16.62 -36.63
C GLU A 240 15.03 17.54 -36.54
N GLY A 241 16.24 16.98 -36.34
CA GLY A 241 17.49 17.73 -36.28
C GLY A 241 17.72 18.52 -34.97
N LYS A 242 16.92 18.25 -33.94
CA LYS A 242 16.94 18.97 -32.65
C LYS A 242 17.79 18.24 -31.63
N LYS A 243 18.50 18.98 -30.78
CA LYS A 243 19.34 18.47 -29.69
C LYS A 243 18.51 18.28 -28.42
N LEU A 244 18.56 17.08 -27.85
CA LEU A 244 17.87 16.72 -26.63
C LEU A 244 18.88 16.40 -25.52
N HIS A 245 18.78 17.10 -24.39
CA HIS A 245 19.63 16.90 -23.21
C HIS A 245 18.81 16.27 -22.09
N LEU A 246 19.38 15.27 -21.41
CA LEU A 246 18.74 14.59 -20.28
C LEU A 246 19.47 14.94 -18.99
N ARG A 247 18.78 15.52 -18.00
CA ARG A 247 19.32 15.91 -16.69
C ARG A 247 18.71 15.09 -15.54
N HIS A 248 19.45 14.97 -14.44
CA HIS A 248 19.04 14.29 -13.20
C HIS A 248 18.53 12.84 -13.33
N LEU A 249 18.98 12.11 -14.35
CA LEU A 249 18.71 10.66 -14.45
C LEU A 249 19.36 9.90 -13.29
N SER A 250 18.61 8.94 -12.72
CA SER A 250 19.11 8.02 -11.70
C SER A 250 20.30 7.19 -12.21
N GLN A 251 21.17 6.77 -11.29
CA GLN A 251 22.37 5.98 -11.64
C GLN A 251 22.01 4.66 -12.35
N ASP A 252 20.96 3.98 -11.87
CA ASP A 252 20.43 2.75 -12.47
C ASP A 252 20.03 2.97 -13.94
N CYS A 253 19.38 4.10 -14.24
CA CYS A 253 18.97 4.42 -15.61
C CYS A 253 20.13 4.85 -16.50
N ARG A 254 21.12 5.57 -15.97
CA ARG A 254 22.34 5.87 -16.71
C ARG A 254 23.05 4.58 -17.13
N GLN A 255 23.11 3.59 -16.26
CA GLN A 255 23.74 2.30 -16.58
C GLN A 255 22.97 1.50 -17.63
N LEU A 256 21.64 1.55 -17.61
CA LEU A 256 20.81 0.91 -18.62
C LEU A 256 20.83 1.65 -19.98
N LEU A 257 20.92 2.98 -19.98
CA LEU A 257 21.06 3.80 -21.19
C LEU A 257 22.46 3.66 -21.81
N LYS A 258 23.52 3.50 -21.01
CA LYS A 258 24.88 3.21 -21.52
C LYS A 258 24.94 1.92 -22.32
N ASN A 259 24.17 0.90 -21.95
CA ASN A 259 24.09 -0.32 -22.75
C ASN A 259 23.37 -0.12 -24.11
N ALA A 260 22.70 1.02 -24.30
CA ALA A 260 22.04 1.43 -25.54
C ALA A 260 22.84 2.50 -26.33
N GLU A 261 24.14 2.68 -26.03
CA GLU A 261 25.08 3.72 -26.54
C GLU A 261 25.23 3.84 -28.07
N THR A 262 24.50 3.08 -28.89
CA THR A 262 24.60 3.21 -30.37
C THR A 262 23.68 4.29 -30.97
N VAL A 263 22.80 4.92 -30.18
CA VAL A 263 21.71 5.77 -30.75
C VAL A 263 21.64 7.18 -30.13
N ILE A 264 22.36 7.47 -29.03
CA ILE A 264 22.14 8.72 -28.29
C ILE A 264 23.47 9.43 -28.03
N ASP A 265 23.62 10.62 -28.63
CA ASP A 265 24.60 11.61 -28.19
C ASP A 265 24.09 12.18 -26.85
N VAL A 266 24.23 11.39 -25.78
CA VAL A 266 23.75 11.78 -24.46
C VAL A 266 24.73 12.83 -23.94
N ASN A 267 24.46 14.10 -24.25
CA ASN A 267 25.02 15.20 -23.46
C ASN A 267 24.34 15.18 -22.08
N ILE A 268 24.73 14.20 -21.25
CA ILE A 268 24.51 14.23 -19.81
C ILE A 268 25.36 15.39 -19.32
N ILE A 269 24.72 16.55 -19.15
CA ILE A 269 25.36 17.66 -18.47
C ILE A 269 25.64 17.15 -17.05
N GLU A 270 26.92 16.97 -16.72
CA GLU A 270 27.36 16.60 -15.39
C GLU A 270 27.04 17.75 -14.45
N ASP A 271 25.88 17.65 -13.78
CA ASP A 271 25.52 18.63 -12.77
C ASP A 271 26.43 18.52 -11.53
N PRO A 272 26.78 19.65 -10.89
CA PRO A 272 27.60 19.66 -9.70
C PRO A 272 26.86 18.93 -8.56
N THR A 273 27.48 17.89 -8.01
CA THR A 273 27.19 17.25 -6.70
C THR A 273 25.87 17.62 -6.00
N TYR A 274 24.74 17.01 -6.40
CA TYR A 274 23.53 16.98 -5.57
C TYR A 274 22.94 15.57 -5.47
N LYS A 275 22.49 15.23 -4.26
CA LYS A 275 21.88 13.94 -3.94
C LYS A 275 20.48 13.87 -4.57
N VAL A 276 20.35 13.04 -5.60
CA VAL A 276 19.05 12.61 -6.13
C VAL A 276 18.29 11.87 -5.01
N MET A 277 16.95 11.94 -5.00
CA MET A 277 16.10 11.20 -4.07
C MET A 277 16.41 9.68 -4.14
N THR A 278 17.26 9.21 -3.24
CA THR A 278 17.53 7.79 -3.03
C THR A 278 16.50 7.23 -2.06
N ASN A 279 15.92 6.09 -2.41
CA ASN A 279 15.03 5.35 -1.51
C ASN A 279 15.71 5.11 -0.16
N LYS A 280 15.17 5.72 0.90
CA LYS A 280 15.29 5.25 2.27
C LYS A 280 13.88 4.95 2.77
#